data_AF-A0A1S3AUR2-F1
#
_entry.id   AF-A0A1S3AUR2-F1
#
_cell.length_a   1.000
_cell.length_b   1.000
_cell.length_c   1.000
_cell.angle_alpha   90.00
_cell.angle_beta   90.00
_cell.angle_gamma   90.00
#
_symmetry.space_group_name_H-M   'P 1'
#
loop_
_entity.id
_entity.type
_entity.pdbx_description
1 polymer ?
#
loop_
_entity_poly.entity_id
_entity_poly.type
_entity_poly.pdbx_seq_one_letter_code
_entity_poly.pdbx_strand_id
1 'polypeptide(L)'
;MKFEIVGSIKEEDPIGYLDKKKTSLALQLAAFLATVGEPASAVTGDNNHEVPLTWVLAQLGFVGFFYFLVFPPIIMNWLRIRWYRRNLLEMYIQFMCVFLFFPGILLWAPFLNFRKFPRDPSMKYPWSTPQDPSQIKNAYLKYPFAKPEDYDW
;
A
#
# COMPACT_ATOMS: atom_id res chain seq x y z
N MET A 1 49.41 -43.66 -12.28
CA MET A 1 48.75 -43.02 -13.44
C MET A 1 47.82 -41.95 -12.88
N LYS A 2 47.92 -40.71 -13.36
CA LYS A 2 47.34 -39.48 -12.76
C LYS A 2 45.80 -39.48 -12.78
N PHE A 3 45.18 -39.08 -11.68
CA PHE A 3 43.81 -38.57 -11.64
C PHE A 3 43.85 -37.08 -11.96
N GLU A 4 43.10 -36.64 -12.97
CA GLU A 4 42.84 -35.23 -13.21
C GLU A 4 41.62 -34.77 -12.40
N ILE A 5 41.79 -33.67 -11.66
CA ILE A 5 40.73 -33.04 -10.88
C ILE A 5 39.92 -32.15 -11.83
N VAL A 6 38.66 -32.52 -12.05
CA VAL A 6 37.70 -31.73 -12.82
C VAL A 6 37.30 -30.48 -12.03
N GLY A 7 37.52 -29.32 -12.66
CA GLY A 7 36.64 -28.15 -12.56
C GLY A 7 36.62 -27.41 -11.22
N SER A 8 37.45 -26.37 -11.13
CA SER A 8 37.24 -25.28 -10.17
C SER A 8 35.91 -24.58 -10.49
N ILE A 9 34.86 -24.85 -9.72
CA ILE A 9 33.63 -24.05 -9.74
C ILE A 9 34.00 -22.68 -9.17
N LYS A 10 33.96 -21.65 -10.03
CA LYS A 10 34.18 -20.27 -9.63
C LYS A 10 32.97 -19.85 -8.80
N GLU A 11 33.16 -19.75 -7.49
CA GLU A 11 32.14 -19.28 -6.56
C GLU A 11 31.84 -17.81 -6.91
N GLU A 12 30.70 -17.55 -7.53
CA GLU A 12 30.28 -16.18 -7.85
C GLU A 12 29.74 -15.54 -6.58
N ASP A 13 30.43 -14.51 -6.09
CA ASP A 13 30.04 -13.76 -4.90
C ASP A 13 28.60 -13.23 -5.06
N PRO A 14 27.62 -13.70 -4.25
CA PRO A 14 26.21 -13.33 -4.43
C PRO A 14 25.99 -11.82 -4.22
N ILE A 15 26.86 -11.17 -3.45
CA ILE A 15 26.88 -9.73 -3.21
C ILE A 15 27.25 -8.98 -4.50
N GLY A 16 28.25 -9.44 -5.25
CA GLY A 16 28.73 -8.78 -6.48
C GLY A 16 27.77 -8.93 -7.66
N TYR A 17 27.07 -10.07 -7.76
CA TYR A 17 26.00 -10.28 -8.74
C TYR A 17 24.80 -9.36 -8.49
N LEU A 18 24.40 -9.20 -7.23
CA LEU A 18 23.31 -8.29 -6.84
C LEU A 18 23.65 -6.83 -7.18
N ASP A 19 24.89 -6.41 -6.97
CA ASP A 19 25.37 -5.05 -7.24
C ASP A 19 25.39 -4.74 -8.76
N LYS A 20 25.85 -5.69 -9.58
CA LYS A 20 25.76 -5.60 -11.06
C LYS A 20 24.32 -5.52 -11.57
N LYS A 21 23.38 -6.25 -10.96
CA LYS A 21 21.95 -6.16 -11.33
C LYS A 21 21.31 -4.84 -10.90
N LYS A 22 21.65 -4.32 -9.72
CA LYS A 22 21.16 -3.02 -9.21
C LYS A 22 21.62 -1.87 -10.09
N THR A 23 22.89 -1.87 -10.51
CA THR A 23 23.45 -0.86 -11.41
C THR A 23 22.82 -0.93 -12.81
N SER A 24 22.54 -2.13 -13.34
CA SER A 24 21.80 -2.29 -14.60
C SER A 24 20.36 -1.75 -14.53
N LEU A 25 19.64 -1.98 -13.42
CA LEU A 25 18.28 -1.46 -13.25
C LEU A 25 18.26 0.06 -13.07
N ALA A 26 19.22 0.61 -12.31
CA ALA A 26 19.37 2.05 -12.15
C ALA A 26 19.65 2.74 -13.49
N LEU A 27 20.50 2.13 -14.34
CA LEU A 27 20.79 2.63 -15.68
C LEU A 27 19.57 2.57 -16.60
N GLN A 28 18.79 1.49 -16.56
CA GLN A 28 17.55 1.34 -17.32
C GLN A 28 16.47 2.35 -16.87
N LEU A 29 16.34 2.57 -15.55
CA LEU A 29 15.46 3.59 -14.99
C LEU A 29 15.91 5.00 -15.37
N ALA A 30 17.22 5.28 -15.31
CA ALA A 30 17.78 6.55 -15.74
C ALA A 30 17.57 6.80 -17.24
N ALA A 31 17.79 5.79 -18.08
CA ALA A 31 17.53 5.88 -19.52
C ALA A 31 16.04 6.12 -19.82
N PHE A 32 15.14 5.40 -19.14
CA PHE A 32 13.70 5.61 -19.27
C PHE A 32 13.28 7.02 -18.82
N LEU A 33 13.77 7.48 -17.67
CA LEU A 33 13.52 8.84 -17.17
C LEU A 33 14.08 9.92 -18.11
N ALA A 34 15.23 9.68 -18.74
CA ALA A 34 15.81 10.57 -19.73
C ALA A 34 14.93 10.69 -20.99
N THR A 35 14.36 9.58 -21.47
CA THR A 35 13.43 9.61 -22.62
C THR A 35 12.12 10.35 -22.33
N VAL A 36 11.71 10.41 -21.05
CA VAL A 36 10.52 11.17 -20.63
C VAL A 36 10.81 12.67 -20.50
N GLY A 37 12.09 13.06 -20.41
CA GLY A 37 12.51 14.46 -20.32
C GLY A 37 12.48 15.24 -21.64
N GLU A 38 12.52 14.57 -22.79
CA GLU A 38 12.62 15.21 -24.12
C GLU A 38 11.37 15.22 -25.04
N PRO A 39 10.15 14.77 -24.69
CA PRO A 39 9.06 14.68 -25.67
C PRO A 39 8.35 16.03 -25.95
N ALA A 40 8.55 17.07 -25.15
CA ALA A 40 7.79 18.32 -25.27
C ALA A 40 8.47 19.41 -26.11
N SER A 41 9.78 19.32 -26.33
CA SER A 41 10.57 20.42 -26.91
C SER A 41 10.75 20.34 -28.43
N ALA A 42 10.42 19.20 -29.06
CA ALA A 42 10.71 19.01 -30.49
C ALA A 42 9.64 19.58 -31.45
N VAL A 43 8.45 19.94 -30.97
CA VAL A 43 7.31 20.36 -31.82
C VAL A 43 6.99 21.85 -31.73
N THR A 44 7.51 22.56 -30.73
CA THR A 44 7.27 24.00 -30.54
C THR A 44 8.64 24.66 -30.48
N GLY A 45 9.06 25.37 -31.54
CA GLY A 45 10.37 26.02 -31.66
C GLY A 45 10.60 27.21 -30.70
N ASP A 46 9.99 27.21 -29.53
CA ASP A 46 10.14 28.18 -28.47
C ASP A 46 10.73 27.46 -27.23
N ASN A 47 12.06 27.50 -27.13
CA ASN A 47 12.84 26.80 -26.09
C ASN A 47 12.90 27.56 -24.76
N ASN A 48 12.13 28.64 -24.58
CA ASN A 48 12.26 29.56 -23.45
C ASN A 48 11.51 29.11 -22.17
N HIS A 49 10.94 27.91 -22.17
CA HIS A 49 10.34 27.28 -21.00
C HIS A 49 11.13 26.03 -20.60
N GLU A 50 12.40 26.23 -20.27
CA GLU A 50 13.24 25.22 -19.64
C GLU A 50 12.76 25.00 -18.19
N VAL A 51 11.65 24.27 -18.05
CA VAL A 51 11.23 23.73 -16.75
C VAL A 51 12.28 22.71 -16.35
N PRO A 52 13.02 22.94 -15.25
CA PRO A 52 14.10 22.05 -14.88
C PRO A 52 13.52 20.69 -14.49
N LEU A 53 14.14 19.60 -14.94
CA LEU A 53 13.70 18.22 -14.63
C LEU A 53 13.54 18.00 -13.13
N THR A 54 14.39 18.62 -12.30
CA THR A 54 14.31 18.57 -10.83
C THR A 54 12.99 19.09 -10.29
N TRP A 55 12.40 20.11 -10.92
CA TRP A 55 11.11 20.66 -10.55
C TRP A 55 9.97 19.69 -10.86
N VAL A 56 9.98 19.08 -12.05
CA VAL A 56 9.00 18.05 -12.44
C VAL A 56 9.07 16.85 -11.50
N LEU A 57 10.29 16.39 -11.18
CA LEU A 57 10.50 15.28 -10.25
C LEU A 57 10.05 15.62 -8.83
N ALA A 58 10.29 16.84 -8.36
CA ALA A 58 9.82 17.29 -7.05
C ALA A 58 8.29 17.32 -6.98
N GLN A 59 7.62 17.84 -8.03
CA GLN A 59 6.16 17.83 -8.13
C GLN A 59 5.60 16.41 -8.18
N LEU A 60 6.20 15.52 -8.98
CA LEU A 60 5.79 14.13 -9.07
C LEU A 60 6.01 13.40 -7.74
N GLY A 61 7.13 13.63 -7.06
CA GLY A 61 7.43 13.08 -5.75
C GLY A 61 6.44 13.56 -4.69
N PHE A 62 6.08 14.85 -4.72
CA PHE A 62 5.06 15.41 -3.84
C PHE A 62 3.69 14.75 -4.07
N VAL A 63 3.22 14.70 -5.31
CA VAL A 63 1.94 14.04 -5.64
C VAL A 63 1.97 12.56 -5.29
N GLY A 64 3.07 11.87 -5.60
CA GLY A 64 3.29 10.47 -5.26
C GLY A 64 3.26 10.22 -3.75
N PHE A 65 3.85 11.10 -2.94
CA PHE A 65 3.81 11.03 -1.48
C PHE A 65 2.37 11.04 -0.96
N PHE A 66 1.55 11.98 -1.42
CA PHE A 66 0.15 12.02 -1.01
C PHE A 66 -0.63 10.80 -1.49
N TYR A 67 -0.38 10.36 -2.73
CA TYR A 67 -1.06 9.22 -3.35
C TYR A 67 -0.75 7.87 -2.66
N PHE A 68 0.50 7.62 -2.27
CA PHE A 68 0.88 6.35 -1.65
C PHE A 68 0.84 6.35 -0.12
N LEU A 69 1.12 7.49 0.53
CA LEU A 69 1.29 7.53 1.99
C LEU A 69 0.17 8.23 2.74
N VAL A 70 -0.45 9.27 2.17
CA VAL A 70 -1.45 10.08 2.90
C VAL A 70 -2.87 9.63 2.62
N PHE A 71 -3.28 9.53 1.35
CA PHE A 71 -4.65 9.18 0.99
C PHE A 71 -5.05 7.74 1.34
N PRO A 72 -4.20 6.71 1.15
CA PRO A 72 -4.57 5.34 1.48
C PRO A 72 -5.01 5.12 2.94
N PRO A 73 -4.27 5.58 3.97
CA PRO A 73 -4.72 5.43 5.36
C PRO A 73 -6.00 6.21 5.68
N ILE A 74 -6.21 7.37 5.06
CA ILE A 74 -7.47 8.13 5.20
C ILE A 74 -8.64 7.31 4.66
N ILE A 75 -8.50 6.75 3.45
CA ILE A 75 -9.54 5.95 2.80
C ILE A 75 -9.82 4.68 3.61
N MET A 76 -8.80 3.96 4.05
CA MET A 76 -8.99 2.77 4.88
C MET A 76 -9.67 3.09 6.22
N ASN A 77 -9.34 4.23 6.84
CA ASN A 77 -10.02 4.71 8.04
C ASN A 77 -11.50 5.05 7.78
N TRP A 78 -11.79 5.70 6.65
CA TRP A 78 -13.15 6.01 6.24
C TRP A 78 -13.98 4.73 6.01
N LEU A 79 -13.42 3.76 5.27
CA LEU A 79 -14.04 2.46 5.08
C LEU A 79 -14.32 1.78 6.43
N ARG A 80 -13.35 1.74 7.35
CA ARG A 80 -13.52 1.10 8.67
C ARG A 80 -14.72 1.65 9.44
N ILE A 81 -14.88 2.97 9.48
CA ILE A 81 -15.92 3.63 10.29
C ILE A 81 -17.30 3.51 9.65
N ARG A 82 -17.38 3.55 8.31
CA ARG A 82 -18.65 3.68 7.58
C ARG A 82 -19.15 2.40 6.92
N TRP A 83 -18.35 1.33 6.90
CA TRP A 83 -18.67 0.09 6.18
C TRP A 83 -20.09 -0.44 6.42
N TYR A 84 -20.55 -0.45 7.68
CA TYR A 84 -21.85 -0.98 8.08
C TYR A 84 -22.99 0.05 8.04
N ARG A 85 -22.70 1.33 7.76
CA ARG A 85 -23.67 2.44 7.78
C ARG A 85 -23.82 3.20 6.47
N ARG A 86 -23.12 2.74 5.43
CA ARG A 86 -23.05 3.44 4.15
C ARG A 86 -24.34 3.32 3.35
N ASN A 87 -24.66 4.40 2.65
CA ASN A 87 -25.69 4.41 1.61
C ASN A 87 -25.12 3.92 0.27
N LEU A 88 -25.97 3.64 -0.72
CA LEU A 88 -25.56 3.12 -2.04
C LEU A 88 -24.58 4.07 -2.77
N LEU A 89 -24.82 5.38 -2.71
CA LEU A 89 -23.95 6.38 -3.31
C LEU A 89 -22.57 6.41 -2.63
N GLU A 90 -22.57 6.41 -1.29
CA GLU A 90 -21.33 6.39 -0.50
C GLU A 90 -20.51 5.12 -0.80
N MET A 91 -21.18 3.97 -0.93
CA MET A 91 -20.54 2.72 -1.33
C MET A 91 -19.84 2.85 -2.69
N TYR A 92 -20.48 3.45 -3.69
CA TYR A 92 -19.90 3.66 -5.01
C TYR A 92 -18.63 4.53 -4.94
N ILE A 93 -18.68 5.64 -4.21
CA ILE A 93 -17.53 6.54 -4.04
C ILE A 93 -16.39 5.83 -3.29
N GLN A 94 -16.71 5.11 -2.21
CA GLN A 94 -15.71 4.35 -1.45
C GLN A 94 -14.97 3.33 -2.31
N PHE A 95 -15.71 2.57 -3.14
CA PHE A 95 -15.08 1.61 -4.04
C PHE A 95 -14.26 2.29 -5.14
N MET A 96 -14.77 3.38 -5.73
CA MET A 96 -14.00 4.17 -6.70
C MET A 96 -12.67 4.64 -6.10
N CYS A 97 -12.67 5.16 -4.88
CA CYS A 97 -11.45 5.56 -4.18
C CYS A 97 -10.52 4.37 -3.92
N VAL A 98 -11.04 3.22 -3.51
CA VAL A 98 -10.21 2.01 -3.31
C VAL A 98 -9.54 1.58 -4.60
N PHE A 99 -10.23 1.62 -5.74
CA PHE A 99 -9.62 1.29 -7.03
C PHE A 99 -8.60 2.35 -7.47
N LEU A 100 -8.91 3.64 -7.29
CA LEU A 100 -8.01 4.72 -7.63
C LEU A 100 -6.70 4.66 -6.85
N PHE A 101 -6.75 4.30 -5.56
CA PHE A 101 -5.60 4.22 -4.65
C PHE A 101 -5.17 2.78 -4.33
N PHE A 102 -5.60 1.80 -5.12
CA PHE A 102 -5.33 0.38 -4.90
C PHE A 102 -3.84 0.06 -4.66
N PRO A 103 -2.88 0.55 -5.48
CA PRO A 103 -1.47 0.24 -5.26
C PRO A 103 -0.94 0.84 -3.93
N GLY A 104 -1.47 1.98 -3.49
CA GLY A 104 -1.16 2.56 -2.18
C GLY A 104 -1.77 1.78 -1.02
N ILE A 105 -3.02 1.31 -1.17
CA ILE A 105 -3.67 0.46 -0.15
C ILE A 105 -2.89 -0.86 0.02
N LEU A 106 -2.40 -1.46 -1.07
CA LEU A 106 -1.58 -2.68 -1.02
C LEU A 106 -0.32 -2.49 -0.16
N LEU A 107 0.33 -1.33 -0.27
CA LEU A 107 1.52 -0.99 0.51
C LEU A 107 1.21 -0.92 2.02
N TRP A 108 0.03 -0.44 2.40
CA TRP A 108 -0.36 -0.32 3.80
C TRP A 108 -1.01 -1.57 4.40
N ALA A 109 -1.55 -2.47 3.57
CA ALA A 109 -2.25 -3.68 4.00
C ALA A 109 -1.53 -4.52 5.07
N PRO A 110 -0.20 -4.79 4.99
CA PRO A 110 0.47 -5.61 6.00
C PRO A 110 0.63 -4.90 7.35
N PHE A 111 0.54 -3.56 7.41
CA PHE A 111 0.81 -2.79 8.62
C PHE A 111 -0.45 -2.50 9.45
N LEU A 112 -1.63 -2.55 8.83
CA LEU A 112 -2.89 -2.16 9.48
C LEU A 112 -3.70 -3.39 9.86
N ASN A 113 -3.96 -3.55 11.16
CA ASN A 113 -4.82 -4.59 11.69
C ASN A 113 -6.18 -4.00 12.11
N PHE A 114 -7.21 -4.21 11.29
CA PHE A 114 -8.58 -3.77 11.61
C PHE A 114 -9.40 -4.82 12.38
N ARG A 115 -8.75 -5.79 13.02
CA ARG A 115 -9.43 -6.74 13.91
C ARG A 115 -10.05 -5.99 15.08
N LYS A 116 -11.29 -6.32 15.43
CA LYS A 116 -11.95 -5.78 16.61
C LYS A 116 -11.15 -6.12 17.86
N PHE A 117 -10.98 -5.14 18.75
CA PHE A 117 -10.36 -5.34 20.04
C PHE A 117 -11.23 -6.23 20.95
N PRO A 118 -10.65 -6.79 22.03
CA PRO A 118 -11.40 -7.53 23.04
C PRO A 118 -12.58 -6.70 23.54
N ARG A 119 -13.77 -7.31 23.59
CA ARG A 119 -15.04 -6.59 23.82
C ARG A 119 -15.45 -6.48 25.29
N ASP A 120 -14.74 -7.15 26.19
CA ASP A 120 -15.07 -7.22 27.60
C ASP A 120 -13.83 -6.83 28.43
N PRO A 121 -13.92 -5.79 29.28
CA PRO A 121 -12.84 -5.40 30.19
C PRO A 121 -12.43 -6.51 31.17
N SER A 122 -13.35 -7.43 31.50
CA SER A 122 -13.11 -8.53 32.44
C SER A 122 -12.38 -9.72 31.80
N MET A 123 -12.33 -9.80 30.47
CA MET A 123 -11.69 -10.89 29.76
C MET A 123 -10.17 -10.72 29.71
N LYS A 124 -9.44 -11.70 30.25
CA LYS A 124 -7.97 -11.76 30.17
C LYS A 124 -7.48 -12.00 28.74
N TYR A 125 -8.21 -12.77 27.93
CA TYR A 125 -7.81 -13.13 26.56
C TYR A 125 -8.98 -12.93 25.57
N PRO A 126 -8.71 -12.62 24.28
CA PRO A 126 -9.78 -12.40 23.31
C PRO A 126 -10.61 -13.64 22.94
N TRP A 127 -10.16 -14.84 23.34
CA TRP A 127 -10.87 -16.12 23.14
C TRP A 127 -11.47 -16.69 24.43
N SER A 128 -11.37 -15.99 25.57
CA SER A 128 -12.05 -16.44 26.78
C SER A 128 -13.57 -16.23 26.67
N THR A 129 -14.34 -17.09 27.33
CA THR A 129 -15.78 -16.90 27.46
C THR A 129 -16.05 -15.81 28.50
N PRO A 130 -16.90 -14.80 28.20
CA PRO A 130 -17.22 -13.76 29.16
C PRO A 130 -18.05 -14.30 30.33
N GLN A 131 -17.88 -13.72 31.51
CA GLN A 131 -18.60 -14.14 32.73
C GLN A 131 -20.08 -13.76 32.67
N ASP A 132 -20.38 -12.56 32.18
CA ASP A 132 -21.74 -12.11 31.92
C ASP A 132 -21.86 -11.62 30.47
N PRO A 133 -22.23 -12.53 29.54
CA PRO A 133 -22.23 -12.21 28.14
C PRO A 133 -23.41 -11.31 27.74
N SER A 134 -24.39 -11.10 28.64
CA SER A 134 -25.54 -10.21 28.42
C SER A 134 -25.15 -8.72 28.40
N GLN A 135 -24.04 -8.36 29.04
CA GLN A 135 -23.54 -6.98 29.07
C GLN A 135 -22.77 -6.59 27.80
N ILE A 136 -22.40 -7.57 26.98
CA ILE A 136 -21.66 -7.33 25.76
C ILE A 136 -22.64 -7.14 24.61
N LYS A 137 -22.90 -5.87 24.27
CA LYS A 137 -23.84 -5.47 23.21
C LYS A 137 -23.65 -6.23 21.88
N ASN A 138 -22.41 -6.66 21.59
CA ASN A 138 -22.03 -7.22 20.29
C ASN A 138 -21.40 -8.63 20.38
N ALA A 139 -21.57 -9.36 21.50
CA ALA A 139 -20.96 -10.69 21.71
C ALA A 139 -21.64 -11.81 20.91
N TYR A 140 -22.87 -11.60 20.46
CA TYR A 140 -23.62 -12.66 19.79
C TYR A 140 -23.80 -12.33 18.31
N LEU A 141 -23.70 -13.37 17.48
CA LEU A 141 -24.19 -13.36 16.10
C LEU A 141 -25.69 -13.09 16.14
N LYS A 142 -26.06 -11.82 16.28
CA LYS A 142 -27.42 -11.34 16.18
C LYS A 142 -27.82 -11.28 14.71
N TYR A 143 -27.36 -12.21 13.88
CA TYR A 143 -27.77 -12.31 12.50
C TYR A 143 -29.13 -13.02 12.48
N PRO A 144 -30.17 -12.49 11.80
CA PRO A 144 -30.19 -11.34 10.88
C PRO A 144 -30.53 -9.96 11.51
N PHE A 145 -30.69 -9.86 12.83
CA PHE A 145 -31.19 -8.67 13.56
C PHE A 145 -30.13 -7.67 14.07
N ALA A 146 -28.93 -7.66 13.50
CA ALA A 146 -27.87 -6.73 13.91
C ALA A 146 -28.20 -5.32 13.41
N LYS A 147 -28.19 -4.34 14.31
CA LYS A 147 -28.43 -2.94 13.95
C LYS A 147 -27.11 -2.21 13.67
N PRO A 148 -27.11 -1.11 12.90
CA PRO A 148 -25.94 -0.25 12.70
C PRO A 148 -25.25 0.18 14.00
N GLU A 149 -26.03 0.46 15.03
CA GLU A 149 -25.56 0.86 16.38
C GLU A 149 -24.77 -0.26 17.08
N ASP A 150 -25.02 -1.52 16.74
CA ASP A 150 -24.29 -2.67 17.27
C ASP A 150 -22.85 -2.78 16.68
N TYR A 151 -22.47 -1.87 15.78
CA TYR A 151 -21.11 -1.77 15.26
C TYR A 151 -20.35 -0.55 15.78
N ASP A 152 -21.00 0.28 16.58
CA ASP A 152 -20.37 1.42 17.25
C ASP A 152 -19.43 0.94 18.38
N TRP A 153 -18.39 1.73 18.60
CA TRP A 153 -17.32 1.51 19.58
C TRP A 153 -17.69 2.11 20.94
#